data_AF-A0A653IHB7-F1
#
_entry.id   AF-A0A653IHB7-F1
#
_cell.length_a   1.000
_cell.length_b   1.000
_cell.length_c   1.000
_cell.angle_alpha   90.00
_cell.angle_beta   90.00
_cell.angle_gamma   90.00
#
_symmetry.space_group_name_H-M   'P 1'
#
loop_
_entity.id
_entity.type
_entity.pdbx_description
1 polymer ?
#
loop_
_entity_poly.entity_id
_entity_poly.type
_entity_poly.pdbx_seq_one_letter_code
_entity_poly.pdbx_strand_id
1 'polypeptide(L)'
;MELQRGIIEKKVITSKKRDLNAFRQMFPFNTLVSKIKVDETFKENWAGEFASFARLISGYEAEFSDGIQTKDFEPLLNEMSIDSKDQDEFVSLLNELLLTGETKQQLQHPSMLLHLERASSKNRVFKISDYLYDLCKNHDSLQSMFKVNEKKDVLQSIIEDFKPDLNDRKKSYSSFDHKLPWIGELFADDLLFLRSHPDFFIKYADLVTYYYTFFLLSQNIIKLSLHEHADYRKGSVEQLYFTLDWESTVSSRRDAVRKGFKYLEEMSGKLFSTQLTLAQLSCNTKNPELEIMMDFPTIKSLFDDLSSFDQDKWLKEVDAQSTSLIEKSKFQRDITQSQTFSDAVKQLISVMEVSSPDEAQKRYGSGVTEIAKVRLVKQRGRNGNVLSLNQEILTMFLIVIVRSSKMRLQDVYKELEVRGVFLDRYSRIEFEHTLEKMNLLIKMSDSGEAQYVKSIL
;
A
#
# COMPACT_ATOMS: atom_id res chain seq x y z
N MET A 1 -15.14 -5.55 -47.69
CA MET A 1 -16.29 -5.01 -46.92
C MET A 1 -16.40 -5.82 -45.63
N GLU A 2 -15.41 -5.69 -44.75
CA GLU A 2 -15.38 -6.18 -43.36
C GLU A 2 -14.94 -5.02 -42.44
N LEU A 3 -15.54 -3.86 -42.66
CA LEU A 3 -15.39 -2.67 -41.82
C LEU A 3 -16.43 -2.75 -40.70
N GLN A 4 -16.23 -3.65 -39.74
CA GLN A 4 -17.14 -3.78 -38.60
C GLN A 4 -16.46 -3.43 -37.27
N ARG A 5 -16.86 -2.26 -36.78
CA ARG A 5 -17.02 -1.83 -35.37
C ARG A 5 -15.79 -1.22 -34.67
N GLY A 6 -16.04 0.02 -34.22
CA GLY A 6 -15.26 0.95 -33.39
C GLY A 6 -14.02 0.41 -32.72
N ILE A 7 -12.95 1.20 -32.79
CA ILE A 7 -11.69 0.97 -32.08
C ILE A 7 -11.97 0.77 -30.58
N ILE A 8 -13.01 1.43 -30.06
CA ILE A 8 -13.66 1.18 -28.77
C ILE A 8 -14.92 0.33 -29.02
N GLU A 9 -15.04 -0.85 -28.40
CA GLU A 9 -16.26 -1.65 -28.53
C GLU A 9 -17.46 -0.88 -27.97
N LYS A 10 -18.63 -1.04 -28.61
CA LYS A 10 -19.93 -0.52 -28.13
C LYS A 10 -20.39 -1.12 -26.79
N LYS A 11 -19.52 -1.75 -26.00
CA LYS A 11 -19.75 -1.99 -24.57
C LYS A 11 -19.45 -0.69 -23.82
N VAL A 12 -20.25 0.34 -24.13
CA VAL A 12 -20.34 1.54 -23.30
C VAL A 12 -20.68 1.07 -21.90
N ILE A 13 -19.89 1.48 -20.90
CA ILE A 13 -20.26 1.36 -19.50
C ILE A 13 -21.57 2.13 -19.34
N THR A 14 -22.70 1.42 -19.43
CA THR A 14 -24.02 2.04 -19.35
C THR A 14 -24.18 2.63 -17.94
N SER A 15 -24.87 3.78 -17.85
CA SER A 15 -25.04 4.52 -16.58
C SER A 15 -25.64 3.70 -15.43
N LYS A 16 -26.25 2.54 -15.72
CA LYS A 16 -26.79 1.64 -14.70
C LYS A 16 -25.73 0.79 -13.98
N LYS A 17 -24.51 0.65 -14.53
CA LYS A 17 -23.38 -0.03 -13.91
C LYS A 17 -22.06 0.60 -14.37
N ARG A 18 -21.71 1.76 -13.79
CA ARG A 18 -20.31 2.23 -13.76
C ARG A 18 -19.52 1.32 -12.84
N ASP A 19 -19.08 0.20 -13.37
CA ASP A 19 -18.56 -0.90 -12.57
C ASP A 19 -17.06 -1.09 -12.83
N LEU A 20 -16.23 -0.54 -11.95
CA LEU A 20 -14.79 -0.87 -11.91
C LEU A 20 -14.57 -2.38 -11.73
N ASN A 21 -15.58 -3.13 -11.25
CA ASN A 21 -15.50 -4.58 -11.09
C ASN A 21 -15.54 -5.35 -12.42
N ALA A 22 -15.69 -4.67 -13.57
CA ALA A 22 -15.50 -5.31 -14.87
C ALA A 22 -14.05 -5.75 -15.10
N PHE A 23 -13.09 -5.08 -14.46
CA PHE A 23 -11.66 -5.40 -14.52
C PHE A 23 -11.16 -5.89 -13.17
N ARG A 24 -10.00 -6.58 -13.17
CA ARG A 24 -9.20 -6.75 -11.94
C ARG A 24 -8.90 -5.35 -11.36
N GLN A 25 -9.01 -5.23 -10.04
CA GLN A 25 -8.92 -3.93 -9.38
C GLN A 25 -7.46 -3.45 -9.29
N MET A 26 -7.21 -2.16 -9.51
CA MET A 26 -5.87 -1.58 -9.32
C MET A 26 -5.57 -1.22 -7.85
N PHE A 27 -6.62 -1.03 -7.04
CA PHE A 27 -6.53 -0.58 -5.66
C PHE A 27 -7.42 -1.44 -4.75
N PRO A 28 -7.05 -1.62 -3.48
CA PRO A 28 -7.84 -2.38 -2.51
C PRO A 28 -9.05 -1.60 -1.97
N PHE A 29 -9.51 -0.55 -2.67
CA PHE A 29 -10.55 0.39 -2.23
C PHE A 29 -11.86 0.16 -2.98
N ASN A 30 -13.00 0.45 -2.33
CA ASN A 30 -14.31 0.48 -3.00
C ASN A 30 -15.07 1.78 -2.69
N THR A 31 -16.18 2.02 -3.40
CA THR A 31 -17.00 3.24 -3.28
C THR A 31 -18.02 3.19 -2.13
N LEU A 32 -18.18 2.03 -1.49
CA LEU A 32 -19.17 1.78 -0.43
C LEU A 32 -18.65 2.16 0.98
N VAL A 33 -17.41 2.64 1.09
CA VAL A 33 -16.78 2.97 2.39
C VAL A 33 -17.51 4.13 3.05
N SER A 34 -18.38 3.86 4.02
CA SER A 34 -18.83 4.89 4.96
C SER A 34 -17.72 5.17 5.96
N LYS A 35 -16.99 6.27 5.77
CA LYS A 35 -16.07 6.89 6.72
C LYS A 35 -15.14 5.90 7.46
N ILE A 36 -13.96 5.70 6.90
CA ILE A 36 -12.81 5.49 7.77
C ILE A 36 -12.66 6.80 8.53
N LYS A 37 -13.01 6.79 9.81
CA LYS A 37 -12.27 7.63 10.74
C LYS A 37 -11.05 6.79 11.07
N VAL A 38 -9.86 7.22 10.66
CA VAL A 38 -8.63 6.76 11.31
C VAL A 38 -8.75 7.20 12.76
N ASP A 39 -9.33 6.34 13.59
CA ASP A 39 -9.25 6.43 15.02
C ASP A 39 -8.08 5.56 15.50
N GLU A 40 -7.82 5.59 16.80
CA GLU A 40 -6.73 4.84 17.43
C GLU A 40 -6.83 3.34 17.15
N THR A 41 -8.05 2.82 16.93
CA THR A 41 -8.27 1.39 16.62
C THR A 41 -7.67 0.97 15.28
N PHE A 42 -7.63 1.84 14.25
CA PHE A 42 -6.97 1.48 12.99
C PHE A 42 -5.43 1.45 13.12
N LYS A 43 -4.85 2.26 14.02
CA LYS A 43 -3.41 2.26 14.31
C LYS A 43 -2.98 0.98 15.04
N GLU A 44 -3.84 0.49 15.93
CA GLU A 44 -3.65 -0.74 16.70
C GLU A 44 -3.86 -2.00 15.83
N ASN A 45 -4.75 -1.94 14.84
CA ASN A 45 -5.13 -3.09 14.02
C ASN A 45 -4.20 -3.41 12.83
N TRP A 46 -3.13 -2.64 12.59
CA TRP A 46 -2.22 -2.92 11.48
C TRP A 46 -1.51 -4.29 11.63
N ALA A 47 -1.21 -4.70 12.86
CA ALA A 47 -0.67 -6.03 13.14
C ALA A 47 -1.62 -7.15 12.64
N GLY A 48 -2.93 -6.94 12.75
CA GLY A 48 -3.94 -7.88 12.24
C GLY A 48 -4.01 -7.95 10.70
N GLU A 49 -3.72 -6.85 9.98
CA GLU A 49 -3.56 -6.87 8.52
C GLU A 49 -2.31 -7.64 8.12
N PHE A 50 -1.19 -7.42 8.82
CA PHE A 50 0.04 -8.17 8.59
C PHE A 50 -0.14 -9.67 8.88
N ALA A 51 -0.81 -10.04 9.98
CA ALA A 51 -1.16 -11.43 10.29
C ALA A 51 -2.06 -12.06 9.22
N SER A 52 -3.01 -11.31 8.67
CA SER A 52 -3.86 -11.78 7.57
C SER A 52 -3.05 -12.01 6.29
N PHE A 53 -2.11 -11.12 5.95
CA PHE A 53 -1.16 -11.34 4.86
C PHE A 53 -0.25 -12.56 5.12
N ALA A 54 0.26 -12.72 6.34
CA ALA A 54 1.11 -13.84 6.74
C ALA A 54 0.39 -15.19 6.56
N ARG A 55 -0.90 -15.27 6.95
CA ARG A 55 -1.72 -16.46 6.70
C ARG A 55 -1.92 -16.72 5.21
N LEU A 56 -2.30 -15.69 4.44
CA LEU A 56 -2.49 -15.82 2.99
C LEU A 56 -1.25 -16.33 2.27
N ILE A 57 -0.07 -15.78 2.55
CA ILE A 57 1.17 -16.18 1.90
C ILE A 57 1.64 -17.58 2.35
N SER A 58 1.22 -18.02 3.53
CA SER A 58 1.48 -19.37 4.06
C SER A 58 0.48 -20.42 3.57
N GLY A 59 -0.54 -20.04 2.80
CA GLY A 59 -1.54 -20.96 2.26
C GLY A 59 -2.80 -21.12 3.10
N TYR A 60 -3.00 -20.29 4.12
CA TYR A 60 -4.17 -20.31 5.01
C TYR A 60 -5.18 -19.21 4.67
N GLU A 61 -6.41 -19.36 5.16
CA GLU A 61 -7.45 -18.34 5.03
C GLU A 61 -7.04 -17.02 5.72
N ALA A 62 -7.48 -15.87 5.16
CA ALA A 62 -7.20 -14.53 5.70
C ALA A 62 -8.00 -14.19 6.95
N GLU A 63 -9.00 -14.99 7.32
CA GLU A 63 -9.80 -14.82 8.55
C GLU A 63 -9.37 -15.85 9.60
N PHE A 64 -9.10 -15.37 10.81
CA PHE A 64 -8.79 -16.18 11.97
C PHE A 64 -9.41 -15.47 13.17
N SER A 65 -10.34 -16.15 13.82
CA SER A 65 -10.97 -15.72 15.05
C SER A 65 -10.90 -16.88 16.01
N ASP A 66 -10.58 -16.60 17.27
CA ASP A 66 -10.66 -17.64 18.26
C ASP A 66 -12.13 -18.07 18.40
N GLY A 67 -12.37 -19.37 18.27
CA GLY A 67 -13.65 -19.94 18.70
C GLY A 67 -13.74 -19.79 20.21
N ILE A 68 -14.93 -19.91 20.80
CA ILE A 68 -15.14 -19.82 22.26
C ILE A 68 -14.34 -20.90 23.06
N GLN A 69 -13.54 -21.74 22.39
CA GLN A 69 -13.00 -23.01 22.90
C GLN A 69 -11.76 -22.90 23.80
N THR A 70 -11.12 -21.76 23.98
CA THR A 70 -9.70 -21.71 24.41
C THR A 70 -9.47 -20.93 25.70
N LYS A 71 -10.44 -20.98 26.62
CA LYS A 71 -10.31 -20.35 27.95
C LYS A 71 -9.86 -21.31 29.06
N ASP A 72 -9.66 -22.59 28.74
CA ASP A 72 -9.34 -23.60 29.74
C ASP A 72 -7.85 -23.94 29.76
N PHE A 73 -7.10 -23.23 30.62
CA PHE A 73 -5.67 -23.47 30.86
C PHE A 73 -5.40 -24.56 31.91
N GLU A 74 -6.44 -25.19 32.49
CA GLU A 74 -6.25 -26.21 33.54
C GLU A 74 -5.31 -27.35 33.12
N PRO A 75 -5.38 -27.90 31.89
CA PRO A 75 -4.45 -28.96 31.46
C PRO A 75 -2.98 -28.53 31.54
N LEU A 76 -2.68 -27.32 31.09
CA LEU A 76 -1.33 -26.76 31.06
C LEU A 76 -0.83 -26.36 32.46
N LEU A 77 -1.70 -25.80 33.30
CA LEU A 77 -1.39 -25.49 34.70
C LEU A 77 -1.03 -26.76 35.48
N ASN A 78 -1.76 -27.85 35.23
CA ASN A 78 -1.50 -29.15 35.84
C ASN A 78 -0.19 -29.77 35.34
N GLU A 79 0.13 -29.64 34.05
CA GLU A 79 1.38 -30.15 33.48
C GLU A 79 2.60 -29.39 34.00
N MET A 80 2.52 -28.06 34.09
CA MET A 80 3.64 -27.21 34.52
C MET A 80 3.83 -27.13 36.04
N SER A 81 2.96 -27.77 36.83
CA SER A 81 3.03 -27.81 38.30
C SER A 81 3.13 -26.42 38.93
N ILE A 82 2.35 -25.46 38.45
CA ILE A 82 2.34 -24.08 38.98
C ILE A 82 1.64 -24.04 40.35
N ASP A 83 2.29 -23.44 41.34
CA ASP A 83 1.75 -23.22 42.68
C ASP A 83 0.38 -22.52 42.59
N SER A 84 -0.60 -22.98 43.37
CA SER A 84 -1.99 -22.46 43.33
C SER A 84 -2.11 -20.94 43.54
N LYS A 85 -1.18 -20.34 44.28
CA LYS A 85 -1.11 -18.88 44.52
C LYS A 85 -0.72 -18.07 43.27
N ASP A 86 -0.03 -18.69 42.30
CA ASP A 86 0.52 -18.04 41.10
C ASP A 86 -0.30 -18.35 39.83
N GLN A 87 -1.27 -19.27 39.92
CA GLN A 87 -2.08 -19.72 38.78
C GLN A 87 -2.89 -18.59 38.14
N ASP A 88 -3.52 -17.73 38.94
CA ASP A 88 -4.33 -16.60 38.44
C ASP A 88 -3.47 -15.60 37.66
N GLU A 89 -2.28 -15.27 38.16
CA GLU A 89 -1.33 -14.36 37.50
C GLU A 89 -0.79 -14.97 36.20
N PHE A 90 -0.48 -16.28 36.22
CA PHE A 90 -0.03 -16.99 35.03
C PHE A 90 -1.12 -17.09 33.95
N VAL A 91 -2.36 -17.37 34.34
CA VAL A 91 -3.52 -17.36 33.42
C VAL A 91 -3.73 -15.95 32.86
N SER A 92 -3.60 -14.90 33.68
CA SER A 92 -3.66 -13.51 33.18
C SER A 92 -2.59 -13.24 32.12
N LEU A 93 -1.35 -13.69 32.36
CA LEU A 93 -0.26 -13.56 31.40
C LEU A 93 -0.54 -14.32 30.09
N LEU A 94 -1.04 -15.56 30.18
CA LEU A 94 -1.40 -16.34 28.98
C LEU A 94 -2.55 -15.71 28.21
N ASN A 95 -3.53 -15.12 28.88
CA ASN A 95 -4.58 -14.36 28.22
C ASN A 95 -4.00 -13.14 27.48
N GLU A 96 -3.06 -12.42 28.08
CA GLU A 96 -2.38 -11.28 27.44
C GLU A 96 -1.50 -11.70 26.25
N LEU A 97 -0.84 -12.85 26.37
CA LEU A 97 0.04 -13.42 25.35
C LEU A 97 -0.71 -14.01 24.15
N LEU A 98 -1.74 -14.80 24.43
CA LEU A 98 -2.38 -15.67 23.46
C LEU A 98 -3.71 -15.10 22.95
N LEU A 99 -4.40 -14.28 23.74
CA LEU A 99 -5.75 -13.80 23.40
C LEU A 99 -5.79 -12.32 23.04
N THR A 100 -5.20 -11.42 23.84
CA THR A 100 -5.32 -9.97 23.57
C THR A 100 -4.38 -9.48 22.48
N GLY A 101 -3.26 -10.19 22.25
CA GLY A 101 -2.26 -9.81 21.24
C GLY A 101 -1.53 -8.50 21.55
N GLU A 102 -1.71 -7.95 22.77
CA GLU A 102 -1.03 -6.74 23.26
C GLU A 102 0.48 -6.91 23.35
N THR A 103 0.95 -8.15 23.25
CA THR A 103 2.31 -8.61 23.46
C THR A 103 2.95 -9.07 22.15
N LYS A 104 2.72 -8.36 21.04
CA LYS A 104 3.47 -8.59 19.77
C LYS A 104 4.99 -8.67 20.00
N GLN A 105 5.52 -7.89 20.95
CA GLN A 105 6.94 -7.89 21.31
C GLN A 105 7.41 -9.17 22.02
N GLN A 106 6.49 -9.99 22.53
CA GLN A 106 6.76 -11.25 23.23
C GLN A 106 6.67 -12.47 22.28
N LEU A 107 6.33 -12.26 21.00
CA LEU A 107 6.36 -13.30 19.99
C LEU A 107 7.81 -13.76 19.77
N GLN A 108 8.07 -15.04 20.01
CA GLN A 108 9.41 -15.63 19.90
C GLN A 108 9.68 -16.20 18.49
N HIS A 109 8.62 -16.44 17.70
CA HIS A 109 8.74 -16.97 16.36
C HIS A 109 7.68 -16.42 15.39
N PRO A 110 8.02 -16.20 14.09
CA PRO A 110 7.07 -15.70 13.09
C PRO A 110 5.81 -16.54 12.91
N SER A 111 5.84 -17.86 13.14
CA SER A 111 4.64 -18.70 13.04
C SER A 111 3.55 -18.30 14.04
N MET A 112 3.93 -17.73 15.19
CA MET A 112 2.99 -17.26 16.20
C MET A 112 2.13 -16.08 15.68
N LEU A 113 2.63 -15.32 14.70
CA LEU A 113 1.86 -14.26 14.05
C LEU A 113 0.62 -14.78 13.32
N LEU A 114 0.65 -16.04 12.88
CA LEU A 114 -0.48 -16.65 12.17
C LEU A 114 -1.72 -16.76 13.05
N HIS A 115 -1.54 -16.87 14.37
CA HIS A 115 -2.62 -17.00 15.34
C HIS A 115 -3.01 -15.66 15.99
N LEU A 116 -2.45 -14.53 15.54
CA LEU A 116 -2.96 -13.23 15.94
C LEU A 116 -4.37 -13.06 15.41
N GLU A 117 -5.29 -12.81 16.34
CA GLU A 117 -6.69 -12.61 16.00
C GLU A 117 -6.85 -11.46 15.01
N ARG A 118 -7.68 -11.73 14.00
CA ARG A 118 -8.12 -10.67 13.13
C ARG A 118 -9.15 -9.85 13.89
N ALA A 119 -8.82 -8.59 14.23
CA ALA A 119 -9.78 -7.68 14.86
C ALA A 119 -11.14 -7.70 14.14
N SER A 120 -12.18 -8.13 14.87
CA SER A 120 -13.53 -8.24 14.33
C SER A 120 -13.96 -6.87 13.84
N SER A 121 -14.12 -6.73 12.53
CA SER A 121 -14.50 -5.45 11.94
C SER A 121 -15.56 -5.72 10.90
N LYS A 122 -16.81 -5.63 11.35
CA LYS A 122 -18.00 -5.51 10.52
C LYS A 122 -17.92 -4.37 9.48
N ASN A 123 -16.86 -3.54 9.54
CA ASN A 123 -16.60 -2.40 8.68
C ASN A 123 -15.28 -2.52 7.89
N ARG A 124 -14.76 -3.73 7.61
CA ARG A 124 -13.51 -3.82 6.84
C ARG A 124 -13.78 -3.61 5.35
N VAL A 125 -13.42 -2.43 4.86
CA VAL A 125 -13.72 -1.97 3.49
C VAL A 125 -12.55 -2.12 2.53
N PHE A 126 -11.35 -2.45 3.04
CA PHE A 126 -10.15 -2.66 2.24
C PHE A 126 -9.66 -4.10 2.26
N LYS A 127 -9.28 -4.60 1.09
CA LYS A 127 -8.67 -5.92 0.88
C LYS A 127 -7.15 -5.81 0.84
N ILE A 128 -6.54 -5.19 1.85
CA ILE A 128 -5.09 -4.89 1.87
C ILE A 128 -4.26 -6.17 1.89
N SER A 129 -4.58 -7.10 2.78
CA SER A 129 -3.89 -8.39 2.86
C SER A 129 -3.98 -9.18 1.55
N ASP A 130 -5.17 -9.24 0.92
CA ASP A 130 -5.32 -9.84 -0.42
C ASP A 130 -4.52 -9.10 -1.50
N TYR A 131 -4.48 -7.77 -1.45
CA TYR A 131 -3.74 -6.93 -2.38
C TYR A 131 -2.23 -7.21 -2.32
N LEU A 132 -1.67 -7.25 -1.12
CA LEU A 132 -0.25 -7.59 -0.90
C LEU A 132 0.06 -9.06 -1.21
N TYR A 133 -0.87 -9.96 -0.91
CA TYR A 133 -0.75 -11.37 -1.30
C TYR A 133 -0.66 -11.49 -2.82
N ASP A 134 -1.57 -10.87 -3.57
CA ASP A 134 -1.54 -10.92 -5.05
C ASP A 134 -0.25 -10.32 -5.64
N LEU A 135 0.33 -9.33 -4.96
CA LEU A 135 1.62 -8.75 -5.35
C LEU A 135 2.77 -9.75 -5.19
N CYS A 136 2.74 -10.58 -4.14
CA CYS A 136 3.90 -11.35 -3.68
C CYS A 136 3.74 -12.87 -3.77
N LYS A 137 2.58 -13.39 -4.16
CA LYS A 137 2.27 -14.83 -4.12
C LYS A 137 3.21 -15.73 -4.92
N ASN A 138 3.91 -15.18 -5.91
CA ASN A 138 4.89 -15.92 -6.71
C ASN A 138 6.31 -15.89 -6.10
N HIS A 139 6.49 -15.32 -4.90
CA HIS A 139 7.76 -15.24 -4.22
C HIS A 139 7.91 -16.42 -3.25
N ASP A 140 8.42 -17.56 -3.72
CA ASP A 140 8.48 -18.82 -2.97
C ASP A 140 9.13 -18.67 -1.58
N SER A 141 10.18 -17.85 -1.47
CA SER A 141 10.86 -17.60 -0.19
C SER A 141 9.92 -17.01 0.87
N LEU A 142 8.98 -16.14 0.49
CA LEU A 142 8.00 -15.57 1.43
C LEU A 142 6.98 -16.61 1.90
N GLN A 143 6.60 -17.56 1.05
CA GLN A 143 5.68 -18.64 1.44
C GLN A 143 6.28 -19.54 2.52
N SER A 144 7.61 -19.70 2.52
CA SER A 144 8.33 -20.48 3.54
C SER A 144 8.64 -19.72 4.84
N MET A 145 8.45 -18.39 4.85
CA MET A 145 8.95 -17.50 5.89
C MET A 145 8.34 -17.76 7.28
N PHE A 146 7.08 -18.20 7.31
CA PHE A 146 6.30 -18.45 8.52
C PHE A 146 6.20 -19.93 8.89
N LYS A 147 6.91 -20.83 8.20
CA LYS A 147 6.92 -22.25 8.54
C LYS A 147 7.47 -22.46 9.96
N VAL A 148 6.86 -23.35 10.72
CA VAL A 148 7.29 -23.73 12.07
C VAL A 148 8.66 -24.40 12.01
N ASN A 149 9.52 -24.12 12.99
CA ASN A 149 10.81 -24.79 13.11
C ASN A 149 10.61 -26.26 13.54
N GLU A 150 11.54 -27.15 13.18
CA GLU A 150 11.51 -28.54 13.66
C GLU A 150 11.64 -28.65 15.19
N LYS A 151 12.26 -27.66 15.84
CA LYS A 151 12.31 -27.52 17.30
C LYS A 151 11.40 -26.39 17.75
N LYS A 152 10.31 -26.75 18.42
CA LYS A 152 9.34 -25.81 19.00
C LYS A 152 9.84 -25.33 20.36
N ASP A 153 9.72 -24.04 20.61
CA ASP A 153 9.87 -23.50 21.96
C ASP A 153 8.57 -23.73 22.76
N VAL A 154 8.63 -23.49 24.07
CA VAL A 154 7.51 -23.72 24.99
C VAL A 154 6.27 -22.92 24.57
N LEU A 155 6.44 -21.67 24.13
CA LEU A 155 5.31 -20.82 23.72
C LEU A 155 4.69 -21.27 22.40
N GLN A 156 5.49 -21.76 21.46
CA GLN A 156 5.00 -22.37 20.22
C GLN A 156 4.16 -23.61 20.52
N SER A 157 4.62 -24.49 21.42
CA SER A 157 3.84 -25.66 21.84
C SER A 157 2.52 -25.25 22.50
N ILE A 158 2.56 -24.27 23.42
CA ILE A 158 1.35 -23.72 24.05
C ILE A 158 0.40 -23.15 22.98
N ILE A 159 0.89 -22.40 22.00
CA ILE A 159 0.00 -21.86 20.95
C ILE A 159 -0.68 -22.98 20.16
N GLU A 160 0.04 -24.04 19.80
CA GLU A 160 -0.53 -25.15 19.04
C GLU A 160 -1.55 -25.96 19.85
N ASP A 161 -1.32 -26.15 21.15
CA ASP A 161 -2.26 -26.89 22.00
C ASP A 161 -3.53 -26.07 22.30
N PHE A 162 -3.41 -24.74 22.31
CA PHE A 162 -4.48 -23.85 22.75
C PHE A 162 -5.20 -23.09 21.63
N LYS A 163 -4.65 -22.96 20.43
CA LYS A 163 -5.32 -22.26 19.32
C LYS A 163 -5.83 -23.27 18.31
N PRO A 164 -7.01 -23.03 17.70
CA PRO A 164 -7.52 -23.90 16.65
C PRO A 164 -6.57 -23.92 15.45
N ASP A 165 -6.56 -25.05 14.76
CA ASP A 165 -5.84 -25.20 13.50
C ASP A 165 -6.27 -24.14 12.47
N LEU A 166 -5.31 -23.69 11.68
CA LEU A 166 -5.55 -22.75 10.60
C LEU A 166 -6.24 -23.46 9.43
N ASN A 167 -7.29 -22.85 8.89
CA ASN A 167 -7.97 -23.38 7.72
C ASN A 167 -7.14 -23.19 6.45
N ASP A 168 -7.01 -24.26 5.66
CA ASP A 168 -6.40 -24.19 4.34
C ASP A 168 -7.18 -23.29 3.39
N ARG A 169 -6.46 -22.44 2.67
CA ARG A 169 -7.04 -21.56 1.66
C ARG A 169 -7.39 -22.34 0.39
N LYS A 170 -8.61 -22.14 -0.10
CA LYS A 170 -8.97 -22.54 -1.47
C LYS A 170 -8.18 -21.72 -2.49
N LYS A 171 -7.65 -22.38 -3.52
CA LYS A 171 -6.99 -21.69 -4.64
C LYS A 171 -7.95 -20.66 -5.23
N SER A 172 -7.51 -19.41 -5.28
CA SER A 172 -8.26 -18.29 -5.85
C SER A 172 -7.42 -17.58 -6.91
N TYR A 173 -8.09 -17.03 -7.93
CA TYR A 173 -7.47 -16.24 -8.98
C TYR A 173 -7.07 -14.85 -8.47
N SER A 174 -6.13 -14.20 -9.15
CA SER A 174 -5.74 -12.81 -8.86
C SER A 174 -6.96 -11.90 -8.95
N SER A 175 -7.22 -11.16 -7.88
CA SER A 175 -8.26 -10.12 -7.84
C SER A 175 -7.72 -8.74 -8.23
N PHE A 176 -6.40 -8.57 -8.14
CA PHE A 176 -5.73 -7.29 -8.37
C PHE A 176 -4.77 -7.31 -9.56
N ASP A 177 -4.65 -6.15 -10.19
CA ASP A 177 -3.74 -5.89 -11.30
C ASP A 177 -2.66 -4.89 -10.87
N HIS A 178 -1.48 -5.42 -10.52
CA HIS A 178 -0.37 -4.65 -10.00
C HIS A 178 0.50 -4.12 -11.13
N LYS A 179 0.44 -2.81 -11.38
CA LYS A 179 1.27 -2.13 -12.40
C LYS A 179 2.71 -1.88 -11.99
N LEU A 180 3.05 -2.09 -10.71
CA LEU A 180 4.38 -1.87 -10.14
C LEU A 180 4.89 -3.12 -9.41
N PRO A 181 4.97 -4.29 -10.06
CA PRO A 181 5.33 -5.55 -9.40
C PRO A 181 6.72 -5.53 -8.76
N TRP A 182 7.64 -4.71 -9.28
CA TRP A 182 8.98 -4.53 -8.73
C TRP A 182 8.99 -3.94 -7.31
N ILE A 183 7.92 -3.24 -6.89
CA ILE A 183 7.78 -2.81 -5.49
C ILE A 183 7.56 -4.03 -4.58
N GLY A 184 6.88 -5.07 -5.08
CA GLY A 184 6.73 -6.35 -4.39
C GLY A 184 8.05 -7.08 -4.20
N GLU A 185 8.97 -6.99 -5.17
CA GLU A 185 10.32 -7.54 -5.05
C GLU A 185 11.13 -6.84 -3.94
N LEU A 186 11.07 -5.50 -3.89
CA LEU A 186 11.73 -4.71 -2.83
C LEU A 186 11.14 -5.01 -1.45
N PHE A 187 9.81 -5.10 -1.37
CA PHE A 187 9.10 -5.48 -0.15
C PHE A 187 9.54 -6.86 0.34
N ALA A 188 9.59 -7.84 -0.56
CA ALA A 188 10.00 -9.21 -0.23
C ALA A 188 11.44 -9.26 0.27
N ASP A 189 12.35 -8.57 -0.40
CA ASP A 189 13.76 -8.50 -0.02
C ASP A 189 13.95 -7.89 1.39
N ASP A 190 13.30 -6.75 1.67
CA ASP A 190 13.36 -6.13 3.00
C ASP A 190 12.74 -7.03 4.09
N LEU A 191 11.64 -7.71 3.80
CA LEU A 191 10.96 -8.59 4.75
C LEU A 191 11.76 -9.87 5.04
N LEU A 192 12.37 -10.47 4.01
CA LEU A 192 13.26 -11.62 4.15
C LEU A 192 14.55 -11.26 4.89
N PHE A 193 15.09 -10.05 4.66
CA PHE A 193 16.20 -9.54 5.43
C PHE A 193 15.87 -9.45 6.92
N LEU A 194 14.72 -8.85 7.25
CA LEU A 194 14.24 -8.81 8.64
C LEU A 194 14.09 -10.21 9.22
N ARG A 195 13.57 -11.18 8.45
CA ARG A 195 13.38 -12.57 8.92
C ARG A 195 14.66 -13.22 9.43
N SER A 196 15.82 -12.86 8.85
CA SER A 196 17.13 -13.34 9.28
C SER A 196 17.60 -12.76 10.63
N HIS A 197 16.87 -11.78 11.19
CA HIS A 197 17.13 -11.15 12.47
C HIS A 197 15.84 -11.12 13.32
N PRO A 198 15.54 -12.18 14.09
CA PRO A 198 14.22 -12.40 14.72
C PRO A 198 13.66 -11.21 15.51
N ASP A 199 14.47 -10.59 16.37
CA ASP A 199 14.03 -9.44 17.18
C ASP A 199 13.57 -8.26 16.32
N PHE A 200 14.28 -8.00 15.22
CA PHE A 200 13.93 -6.95 14.27
C PHE A 200 12.71 -7.32 13.42
N PHE A 201 12.55 -8.59 13.06
CA PHE A 201 11.37 -9.07 12.36
C PHE A 201 10.09 -8.82 13.18
N ILE A 202 10.08 -9.29 14.43
CA ILE A 202 8.93 -9.13 15.32
C ILE A 202 8.59 -7.66 15.53
N LYS A 203 9.61 -6.81 15.65
CA LYS A 203 9.43 -5.38 15.84
C LYS A 203 8.94 -4.64 14.59
N TYR A 204 9.50 -4.91 13.42
CA TYR A 204 9.36 -4.03 12.24
C TYR A 204 8.66 -4.65 11.03
N ALA A 205 8.36 -5.95 10.99
CA ALA A 205 7.80 -6.59 9.79
C ALA A 205 6.42 -6.05 9.37
N ASP A 206 5.56 -5.76 10.36
CA ASP A 206 4.29 -5.09 10.13
C ASP A 206 4.50 -3.65 9.64
N LEU A 207 5.46 -2.90 10.20
CA LEU A 207 5.76 -1.53 9.79
C LEU A 207 6.33 -1.44 8.37
N VAL A 208 7.17 -2.40 7.96
CA VAL A 208 7.59 -2.58 6.57
C VAL A 208 6.36 -2.81 5.69
N THR A 209 5.48 -3.73 6.07
CA THR A 209 4.25 -4.02 5.34
C THR A 209 3.34 -2.79 5.21
N TYR A 210 3.23 -1.99 6.28
CA TYR A 210 2.51 -0.71 6.30
C TYR A 210 3.10 0.27 5.30
N TYR A 211 4.40 0.48 5.37
CA TYR A 211 5.08 1.42 4.50
C TYR A 211 4.94 1.01 3.04
N TYR A 212 5.18 -0.26 2.70
CA TYR A 212 5.08 -0.74 1.32
C TYR A 212 3.65 -0.70 0.77
N THR A 213 2.64 -0.86 1.63
CA THR A 213 1.25 -0.59 1.26
C THR A 213 1.07 0.86 0.84
N PHE A 214 1.51 1.82 1.67
CA PHE A 214 1.46 3.23 1.34
C PHE A 214 2.25 3.55 0.06
N PHE A 215 3.46 3.01 -0.07
CA PHE A 215 4.37 3.27 -1.18
C PHE A 215 3.74 2.81 -2.51
N LEU A 216 3.24 1.58 -2.57
CA LEU A 216 2.59 1.05 -3.77
C LEU A 216 1.36 1.87 -4.17
N LEU A 217 0.50 2.22 -3.21
CA LEU A 217 -0.73 2.97 -3.47
C LEU A 217 -0.42 4.40 -3.93
N SER A 218 0.49 5.08 -3.25
CA SER A 218 0.86 6.46 -3.58
C SER A 218 1.53 6.56 -4.96
N GLN A 219 2.43 5.63 -5.31
CA GLN A 219 3.06 5.59 -6.63
C GLN A 219 2.05 5.32 -7.74
N ASN A 220 1.10 4.38 -7.56
CA ASN A 220 0.07 4.16 -8.56
C ASN A 220 -0.83 5.40 -8.76
N ILE A 221 -1.20 6.10 -7.68
CA ILE A 221 -2.02 7.31 -7.76
C ILE A 221 -1.31 8.43 -8.52
N ILE A 222 -0.03 8.66 -8.22
CA ILE A 222 0.75 9.71 -8.90
C ILE A 222 0.96 9.31 -10.36
N LYS A 223 1.32 8.07 -10.66
CA LYS A 223 1.49 7.63 -12.05
C LYS A 223 0.20 7.75 -12.85
N LEU A 224 -0.95 7.43 -12.26
CA LEU A 224 -2.24 7.65 -12.94
C LEU A 224 -2.50 9.13 -13.26
N SER A 225 -2.06 10.06 -12.41
CA SER A 225 -2.25 11.50 -12.67
C SER A 225 -1.31 12.07 -13.74
N LEU A 226 -0.24 11.34 -14.08
CA LEU A 226 0.66 11.67 -15.19
C LEU A 226 0.12 11.22 -16.56
N HIS A 227 -0.97 10.44 -16.59
CA HIS A 227 -1.60 9.92 -17.80
C HIS A 227 -0.59 9.24 -18.74
N GLU A 228 -0.52 9.62 -20.02
CA GLU A 228 0.39 9.03 -21.01
C GLU A 228 1.88 9.26 -20.71
N HIS A 229 2.22 10.17 -19.79
CA HIS A 229 3.59 10.45 -19.39
C HIS A 229 4.07 9.59 -18.22
N ALA A 230 3.21 8.72 -17.69
CA ALA A 230 3.57 7.80 -16.63
C ALA A 230 4.61 6.76 -17.10
N ASP A 231 5.55 6.43 -16.22
CA ASP A 231 6.55 5.39 -16.47
C ASP A 231 6.42 4.26 -15.44
N TYR A 232 5.97 3.09 -15.88
CA TYR A 232 5.78 1.91 -15.02
C TYR A 232 6.99 0.97 -15.02
N ARG A 233 8.11 1.34 -15.66
CA ARG A 233 9.34 0.52 -15.67
C ARG A 233 9.92 0.37 -14.27
N LYS A 234 10.63 -0.75 -14.06
CA LYS A 234 11.33 -1.04 -12.81
C LYS A 234 12.29 0.08 -12.41
N GLY A 235 12.20 0.51 -11.16
CA GLY A 235 13.02 1.59 -10.59
C GLY A 235 12.54 3.01 -10.94
N SER A 236 11.46 3.16 -11.70
CA SER A 236 10.87 4.47 -11.99
C SER A 236 10.00 4.94 -10.81
N VAL A 237 10.55 5.84 -9.99
CA VAL A 237 9.90 6.34 -8.76
C VAL A 237 9.50 7.79 -8.90
N GLU A 238 8.23 8.09 -8.64
CA GLU A 238 7.74 9.46 -8.57
C GLU A 238 8.08 10.09 -7.21
N GLN A 239 8.54 11.34 -7.24
CA GLN A 239 9.03 12.02 -6.04
C GLN A 239 7.89 12.36 -5.07
N LEU A 240 7.98 11.83 -3.85
CA LEU A 240 7.22 12.27 -2.69
C LEU A 240 8.16 12.66 -1.55
N TYR A 241 8.06 13.91 -1.13
CA TYR A 241 8.96 14.48 -0.14
C TYR A 241 8.45 14.30 1.29
N PHE A 242 9.33 13.80 2.16
CA PHE A 242 9.10 13.59 3.58
C PHE A 242 9.91 14.58 4.42
N THR A 243 9.33 14.97 5.56
CA THR A 243 10.07 15.61 6.67
C THR A 243 10.44 14.59 7.74
N LEU A 244 11.26 14.98 8.71
CA LEU A 244 11.41 14.28 9.98
C LEU A 244 10.53 14.94 11.04
N ASP A 245 9.94 14.12 11.92
CA ASP A 245 8.96 14.60 12.90
C ASP A 245 9.50 15.72 13.78
N TRP A 246 10.74 15.63 14.20
CA TRP A 246 11.38 16.61 15.11
C TRP A 246 11.94 17.84 14.40
N GLU A 247 11.74 18.00 13.08
CA GLU A 247 12.09 19.25 12.40
C GLU A 247 11.35 20.43 13.02
N SER A 248 12.10 21.46 13.43
CA SER A 248 11.55 22.63 14.11
C SER A 248 10.73 23.54 13.19
N THR A 249 11.17 23.71 11.93
CA THR A 249 10.52 24.62 10.97
C THR A 249 10.34 23.95 9.61
N VAL A 250 9.07 23.81 9.20
CA VAL A 250 8.70 23.35 7.85
C VAL A 250 7.97 24.50 7.17
N SER A 251 8.68 25.30 6.36
CA SER A 251 8.11 26.47 5.68
C SER A 251 7.32 26.07 4.43
N SER A 252 6.36 26.92 4.01
CA SER A 252 5.47 26.65 2.87
C SER A 252 6.17 26.50 1.51
N ARG A 253 7.43 26.98 1.39
CA ARG A 253 8.22 26.93 0.16
C ARG A 253 8.93 25.59 -0.05
N ARG A 254 8.99 24.74 0.98
CA ARG A 254 9.70 23.45 0.94
C ARG A 254 9.00 22.44 0.05
N ASP A 255 9.79 21.58 -0.59
CA ASP A 255 9.27 20.52 -1.44
C ASP A 255 8.42 19.53 -0.64
N ALA A 256 8.75 19.27 0.63
CA ALA A 256 7.92 18.44 1.51
C ALA A 256 6.49 18.97 1.73
N VAL A 257 6.26 20.28 1.57
CA VAL A 257 4.90 20.86 1.63
C VAL A 257 4.22 20.81 0.27
N ARG A 258 4.96 21.10 -0.81
CA ARG A 258 4.39 21.25 -2.16
C ARG A 258 4.22 19.93 -2.92
N LYS A 259 5.17 19.00 -2.75
CA LYS A 259 5.29 17.69 -3.41
C LYS A 259 5.35 16.55 -2.38
N GLY A 260 4.63 16.72 -1.27
CA GLY A 260 4.44 15.70 -0.23
C GLY A 260 2.97 15.32 -0.10
N PHE A 261 2.46 15.30 1.13
CA PHE A 261 1.08 14.86 1.43
C PHE A 261 0.02 15.65 0.66
N LYS A 262 0.15 16.97 0.56
CA LYS A 262 -0.80 17.83 -0.15
C LYS A 262 -0.93 17.46 -1.62
N TYR A 263 0.18 17.16 -2.29
CA TYR A 263 0.17 16.73 -3.68
C TYR A 263 -0.52 15.38 -3.84
N LEU A 264 -0.20 14.42 -2.97
CA LEU A 264 -0.86 13.11 -2.97
C LEU A 264 -2.38 13.24 -2.74
N GLU A 265 -2.80 14.08 -1.79
CA GLU A 265 -4.22 14.35 -1.49
C GLU A 265 -4.95 14.97 -2.70
N GLU A 266 -4.32 15.90 -3.41
CA GLU A 266 -4.89 16.48 -4.63
C GLU A 266 -5.06 15.43 -5.74
N MET A 267 -4.05 14.59 -5.97
CA MET A 267 -4.12 13.55 -7.00
C MET A 267 -5.13 12.46 -6.62
N SER A 268 -5.20 12.09 -5.34
CA SER A 268 -6.14 11.08 -4.85
C SER A 268 -7.60 11.56 -4.97
N GLY A 269 -7.86 12.86 -4.84
CA GLY A 269 -9.18 13.45 -5.08
C GLY A 269 -9.74 13.22 -6.49
N LYS A 270 -8.86 13.06 -7.49
CA LYS A 270 -9.21 12.79 -8.89
C LYS A 270 -9.12 11.31 -9.27
N LEU A 271 -8.74 10.44 -8.34
CA LEU A 271 -8.44 9.04 -8.62
C LEU A 271 -9.62 8.29 -9.23
N PHE A 272 -10.83 8.51 -8.71
CA PHE A 272 -12.02 7.80 -9.14
C PHE A 272 -12.40 8.12 -10.60
N SER A 273 -12.46 9.40 -10.95
CA SER A 273 -12.77 9.84 -12.31
C SER A 273 -11.69 9.43 -13.32
N THR A 274 -10.43 9.45 -12.88
CA THR A 274 -9.28 8.98 -13.67
C THR A 274 -9.37 7.49 -13.96
N GLN A 275 -9.69 6.66 -12.97
CA GLN A 275 -9.87 5.21 -13.19
C GLN A 275 -11.11 4.87 -14.00
N LEU A 276 -12.23 5.59 -13.82
CA LEU A 276 -13.40 5.39 -14.68
C LEU A 276 -13.08 5.70 -16.15
N THR A 277 -12.29 6.74 -16.39
CA THR A 277 -11.78 7.07 -17.73
C THR A 277 -10.92 5.93 -18.25
N LEU A 278 -9.96 5.47 -17.46
CA LEU A 278 -9.04 4.41 -17.86
C LEU A 278 -9.77 3.10 -18.15
N ALA A 279 -10.75 2.73 -17.32
CA ALA A 279 -11.62 1.58 -17.53
C ALA A 279 -12.42 1.72 -18.84
N GLN A 280 -12.99 2.90 -19.10
CA GLN A 280 -13.74 3.17 -20.33
C GLN A 280 -12.86 3.06 -21.58
N LEU A 281 -11.64 3.59 -21.55
CA LEU A 281 -10.70 3.51 -22.67
C LEU A 281 -10.07 2.12 -22.84
N SER A 282 -10.01 1.34 -21.75
CA SER A 282 -9.57 -0.06 -21.77
C SER A 282 -10.58 -0.99 -22.46
N CYS A 283 -11.83 -0.55 -22.67
CA CYS A 283 -12.86 -1.28 -23.42
C CYS A 283 -12.66 -1.13 -24.94
N ASN A 284 -11.56 -1.68 -25.47
CA ASN A 284 -11.20 -1.55 -26.87
C ASN A 284 -10.92 -2.91 -27.53
N THR A 285 -10.85 -2.92 -28.85
CA THR A 285 -10.65 -4.15 -29.66
C THR A 285 -9.32 -4.87 -29.41
N LYS A 286 -8.34 -4.19 -28.80
CA LYS A 286 -7.05 -4.78 -28.39
C LYS A 286 -7.07 -5.34 -26.96
N ASN A 287 -8.22 -5.29 -26.29
CA ASN A 287 -8.45 -5.86 -24.96
C ASN A 287 -9.76 -6.70 -24.92
N PRO A 288 -9.87 -7.78 -25.74
CA PRO A 288 -11.13 -8.50 -25.92
C PRO A 288 -11.63 -9.24 -24.67
N GLU A 289 -10.71 -9.71 -23.82
CA GLU A 289 -11.04 -10.43 -22.57
C GLU A 289 -11.57 -9.49 -21.48
N LEU A 290 -11.28 -8.19 -21.58
CA LEU A 290 -11.67 -7.15 -20.61
C LEU A 290 -11.30 -7.47 -19.16
N GLU A 291 -10.29 -8.31 -18.94
CA GLU A 291 -9.86 -8.71 -17.59
C GLU A 291 -8.92 -7.67 -16.95
N ILE A 292 -8.07 -7.03 -17.76
CA ILE A 292 -7.01 -6.13 -17.34
C ILE A 292 -7.37 -4.69 -17.75
N MET A 293 -7.23 -3.77 -16.80
CA MET A 293 -7.30 -2.34 -17.10
C MET A 293 -5.95 -1.91 -17.71
N MET A 294 -5.95 -1.48 -18.97
CA MET A 294 -4.73 -0.98 -19.63
C MET A 294 -4.30 0.32 -18.94
N ASP A 295 -3.00 0.60 -18.89
CA ASP A 295 -2.49 1.90 -18.44
C ASP A 295 -2.52 2.93 -19.58
N PHE A 296 -2.48 4.23 -19.23
CA PHE A 296 -2.53 5.31 -20.22
C PHE A 296 -1.38 5.26 -21.24
N PRO A 297 -0.11 4.99 -20.87
CA PRO A 297 0.97 4.81 -21.85
C PRO A 297 0.68 3.71 -22.87
N THR A 298 0.11 2.58 -22.44
CA THR A 298 -0.30 1.49 -23.33
C THR A 298 -1.38 1.96 -24.32
N ILE A 299 -2.42 2.63 -23.82
CA ILE A 299 -3.50 3.16 -24.68
C ILE A 299 -2.95 4.22 -25.64
N LYS A 300 -2.01 5.07 -25.19
CA LYS A 300 -1.34 6.05 -26.03
C LYS A 300 -0.54 5.39 -27.15
N SER A 301 0.21 4.34 -26.85
CA SER A 301 0.93 3.57 -27.88
C SER A 301 -0.04 3.00 -28.92
N LEU A 302 -1.17 2.43 -28.48
CA LEU A 302 -2.20 1.94 -29.40
C LEU A 302 -2.79 3.06 -30.26
N PHE A 303 -2.98 4.26 -29.71
CA PHE A 303 -3.44 5.42 -30.45
C PHE A 303 -2.39 5.90 -31.47
N ASP A 304 -1.11 5.88 -31.11
CA ASP A 304 -0.01 6.30 -32.00
C ASP A 304 0.19 5.35 -33.18
N ASP A 305 -0.11 4.06 -32.98
CA ASP A 305 -0.04 3.03 -34.03
C ASP A 305 -1.20 3.12 -35.05
N LEU A 306 -2.22 3.96 -34.80
CA LEU A 306 -3.34 4.16 -35.71
C LEU A 306 -2.95 5.03 -36.91
N SER A 307 -3.67 4.86 -38.03
CA SER A 307 -3.63 5.82 -39.13
C SER A 307 -4.18 7.18 -38.69
N SER A 308 -3.78 8.29 -39.34
CA SER A 308 -4.33 9.62 -39.02
C SER A 308 -5.86 9.70 -39.13
N PHE A 309 -6.44 8.94 -40.07
CA PHE A 309 -7.90 8.81 -40.20
C PHE A 309 -8.52 8.11 -38.98
N ASP A 310 -7.92 7.02 -38.53
CA ASP A 310 -8.39 6.27 -37.37
C ASP A 310 -8.16 7.01 -36.04
N GLN A 311 -7.10 7.82 -35.95
CA GLN A 311 -6.87 8.73 -34.82
C GLN A 311 -7.98 9.78 -34.72
N ASP A 312 -8.31 10.48 -35.82
CA ASP A 312 -9.42 11.45 -35.84
C ASP A 312 -10.76 10.79 -35.48
N LYS A 313 -10.99 9.57 -35.96
CA LYS A 313 -12.17 8.79 -35.59
C LYS A 313 -12.18 8.44 -34.10
N TRP A 314 -11.05 8.00 -33.53
CA TRP A 314 -10.94 7.69 -32.10
C TRP A 314 -11.23 8.93 -31.24
N LEU A 315 -10.67 10.09 -31.59
CA LEU A 315 -10.91 11.36 -30.89
C LEU A 315 -12.41 11.70 -30.89
N LYS A 316 -13.05 11.62 -32.07
CA LYS A 316 -14.50 11.83 -32.20
C LYS A 316 -15.33 10.82 -31.40
N GLU A 317 -14.91 9.57 -31.33
CA GLU A 317 -15.58 8.53 -30.52
C GLU A 317 -15.48 8.83 -29.01
N VAL A 318 -14.35 9.32 -28.52
CA VAL A 318 -14.17 9.72 -27.12
C VAL A 318 -14.95 11.00 -26.78
N ASP A 319 -14.96 11.97 -27.69
CA ASP A 319 -15.76 13.20 -27.54
C ASP A 319 -17.26 12.88 -27.53
N ALA A 320 -17.72 11.99 -28.41
CA ALA A 320 -19.12 11.55 -28.44
C ALA A 320 -19.53 10.84 -27.14
N GLN A 321 -18.62 10.05 -26.54
CA GLN A 321 -18.85 9.45 -25.22
C GLN A 321 -18.96 10.52 -24.13
N SER A 322 -18.08 11.51 -24.16
CA SER A 322 -18.11 12.66 -23.24
C SER A 322 -19.44 13.41 -23.32
N THR A 323 -19.93 13.71 -24.54
CA THR A 323 -21.24 14.32 -24.77
C THR A 323 -22.37 13.46 -24.21
N SER A 324 -22.38 12.16 -24.51
CA SER A 324 -23.43 11.25 -24.03
C SER A 324 -23.47 11.17 -22.49
N LEU A 325 -22.32 11.23 -21.82
CA LEU A 325 -22.26 11.23 -20.35
C LEU A 325 -22.82 12.53 -19.77
N ILE A 326 -22.45 13.68 -20.33
CA ILE A 326 -22.96 14.99 -19.90
C ILE A 326 -24.48 15.08 -20.07
N GLU A 327 -24.99 14.73 -21.25
CA GLU A 327 -26.43 14.75 -21.54
C GLU A 327 -27.23 13.89 -20.55
N LYS A 328 -26.76 12.66 -20.28
CA LYS A 328 -27.41 11.75 -19.33
C LYS A 328 -27.38 12.26 -17.90
N SER A 329 -26.30 12.93 -17.53
CA SER A 329 -26.13 13.53 -16.20
C SER A 329 -26.86 14.87 -16.02
N LYS A 330 -27.42 15.43 -17.11
CA LYS A 330 -28.13 16.73 -17.13
C LYS A 330 -27.27 17.91 -16.67
N PHE A 331 -25.95 17.82 -16.81
CA PHE A 331 -25.05 18.94 -16.57
C PHE A 331 -24.94 19.81 -17.82
N GLN A 332 -24.73 21.11 -17.63
CA GLN A 332 -24.43 22.04 -18.72
C GLN A 332 -22.91 22.19 -18.80
N ARG A 333 -22.30 21.47 -19.73
CA ARG A 333 -20.87 21.55 -20.02
C ARG A 333 -20.64 21.35 -21.50
N ASP A 334 -19.94 22.29 -22.12
CA ASP A 334 -19.58 22.18 -23.52
C ASP A 334 -18.47 21.15 -23.70
N ILE A 335 -18.65 20.28 -24.69
CA ILE A 335 -17.65 19.33 -25.15
C ILE A 335 -16.99 19.94 -26.38
N THR A 336 -15.68 20.12 -26.30
CA THR A 336 -14.87 20.65 -27.40
C THR A 336 -14.36 19.52 -28.26
N GLN A 337 -14.13 19.78 -29.55
CA GLN A 337 -13.51 18.80 -30.44
C GLN A 337 -12.03 18.64 -30.09
N SER A 338 -11.66 17.47 -29.57
CA SER A 338 -10.30 17.13 -29.18
C SER A 338 -9.39 17.03 -30.40
N GLN A 339 -8.18 17.59 -30.30
CA GLN A 339 -7.17 17.54 -31.38
C GLN A 339 -6.08 16.52 -31.09
N THR A 340 -5.87 16.20 -29.81
CA THR A 340 -4.84 15.25 -29.37
C THR A 340 -5.43 14.22 -28.41
N PHE A 341 -4.69 13.11 -28.23
CA PHE A 341 -5.00 12.12 -27.20
C PHE A 341 -5.16 12.76 -25.81
N SER A 342 -4.22 13.63 -25.42
CA SER A 342 -4.24 14.37 -24.15
C SER A 342 -5.55 15.14 -23.97
N ASP A 343 -6.01 15.84 -25.02
CA ASP A 343 -7.22 16.65 -24.94
C ASP A 343 -8.45 15.77 -24.69
N ALA A 344 -8.58 14.69 -25.45
CA ALA A 344 -9.68 13.74 -25.33
C ALA A 344 -9.72 13.06 -23.96
N VAL A 345 -8.56 12.61 -23.45
CA VAL A 345 -8.45 11.98 -22.14
C VAL A 345 -8.80 12.96 -21.03
N LYS A 346 -8.21 14.18 -21.03
CA LYS A 346 -8.50 15.20 -20.00
C LYS A 346 -9.96 15.63 -20.03
N GLN A 347 -10.54 15.77 -21.22
CA GLN A 347 -11.96 16.06 -21.39
C GLN A 347 -12.80 14.96 -20.75
N LEU A 348 -12.54 13.69 -21.07
CA LEU A 348 -13.29 12.56 -20.51
C LEU A 348 -13.14 12.46 -18.99
N ILE A 349 -11.93 12.64 -18.43
CA ILE A 349 -11.72 12.66 -16.96
C ILE A 349 -12.58 13.73 -16.31
N SER A 350 -12.56 14.94 -16.88
CA SER A 350 -13.31 16.06 -16.33
C SER A 350 -14.83 15.85 -16.42
N VAL A 351 -15.31 15.15 -17.45
CA VAL A 351 -16.71 14.74 -17.57
C VAL A 351 -17.07 13.64 -16.56
N MET A 352 -16.17 12.67 -16.35
CA MET A 352 -16.34 11.63 -15.34
C MET A 352 -16.39 12.21 -13.93
N GLU A 353 -15.59 13.25 -13.65
CA GLU A 353 -15.56 13.96 -12.37
C GLU A 353 -16.91 14.64 -12.07
N VAL A 354 -17.42 15.45 -13.01
CA VAL A 354 -18.69 16.16 -12.80
C VAL A 354 -19.89 15.20 -12.82
N SER A 355 -19.84 14.16 -13.66
CA SER A 355 -20.96 13.22 -13.79
C SER A 355 -21.00 12.13 -12.72
N SER A 356 -20.00 12.04 -11.82
CA SER A 356 -19.93 11.04 -10.76
C SER A 356 -20.35 11.61 -9.40
N PRO A 357 -20.95 10.79 -8.50
CA PRO A 357 -21.31 11.26 -7.17
C PRO A 357 -20.08 11.74 -6.38
N ASP A 358 -20.11 12.97 -5.88
CA ASP A 358 -19.04 13.59 -5.08
C ASP A 358 -18.64 12.72 -3.87
N GLU A 359 -19.63 12.14 -3.18
CA GLU A 359 -19.38 11.26 -2.04
C GLU A 359 -18.62 9.98 -2.42
N ALA A 360 -18.91 9.38 -3.58
CA ALA A 360 -18.18 8.20 -4.06
C ALA A 360 -16.73 8.55 -4.41
N GLN A 361 -16.51 9.72 -5.03
CA GLN A 361 -15.19 10.23 -5.36
C GLN A 361 -14.35 10.47 -4.11
N LYS A 362 -14.92 11.18 -3.12
CA LYS A 362 -14.25 11.44 -1.83
C LYS A 362 -13.88 10.16 -1.10
N ARG A 363 -14.80 9.20 -1.00
CA ARG A 363 -14.57 7.91 -0.32
C ARG A 363 -13.48 7.09 -1.01
N TYR A 364 -13.50 7.04 -2.33
CA TYR A 364 -12.52 6.27 -3.09
C TYR A 364 -11.13 6.93 -3.01
N GLY A 365 -11.07 8.26 -3.16
CA GLY A 365 -9.83 9.04 -3.08
C GLY A 365 -9.22 9.15 -1.68
N SER A 366 -10.01 8.93 -0.62
CA SER A 366 -9.49 9.02 0.76
C SER A 366 -8.67 7.80 1.19
N GLY A 367 -8.74 6.67 0.49
CA GLY A 367 -8.11 5.42 0.97
C GLY A 367 -6.62 5.56 1.27
N VAL A 368 -5.84 6.14 0.34
CA VAL A 368 -4.40 6.34 0.55
C VAL A 368 -4.09 7.39 1.63
N THR A 369 -4.91 8.45 1.72
CA THR A 369 -4.65 9.56 2.65
C THR A 369 -4.99 9.15 4.08
N GLU A 370 -6.04 8.35 4.27
CA GLU A 370 -6.34 7.72 5.56
C GLU A 370 -5.23 6.73 5.97
N ILE A 371 -4.73 5.87 5.06
CA ILE A 371 -3.57 5.00 5.34
C ILE A 371 -2.35 5.83 5.76
N ALA A 372 -2.04 6.92 5.04
CA ALA A 372 -0.91 7.78 5.38
C ALA A 372 -1.07 8.44 6.75
N LYS A 373 -2.28 8.88 7.12
CA LYS A 373 -2.57 9.55 8.41
C LYS A 373 -2.30 8.68 9.65
N VAL A 374 -2.16 7.37 9.48
CA VAL A 374 -1.88 6.43 10.57
C VAL A 374 -0.50 6.70 11.18
N ARG A 375 0.58 6.72 10.38
CA ARG A 375 1.96 6.89 10.88
C ARG A 375 2.87 7.79 10.02
N LEU A 376 2.40 8.29 8.88
CA LEU A 376 3.23 9.04 7.91
C LEU A 376 2.85 10.50 7.77
N VAL A 377 1.91 11.02 8.57
CA VAL A 377 1.45 12.41 8.45
C VAL A 377 1.67 13.17 9.73
N LYS A 378 2.21 14.39 9.60
CA LYS A 378 2.33 15.35 10.70
C LYS A 378 1.69 16.68 10.33
N GLN A 379 0.93 17.25 11.25
CA GLN A 379 0.35 18.58 11.09
C GLN A 379 1.41 19.65 11.39
N ARG A 380 1.56 20.63 10.49
CA ARG A 380 2.54 21.74 10.58
C ARG A 380 1.84 23.10 10.59
N GLY A 381 0.88 23.26 11.49
CA GLY A 381 0.12 24.50 11.68
C GLY A 381 -0.53 24.97 10.38
N ARG A 382 -0.23 26.22 9.97
CA ARG A 382 -0.79 26.86 8.75
C ARG A 382 -0.42 26.14 7.45
N ASN A 383 0.65 25.34 7.45
CA ASN A 383 1.09 24.60 6.26
C ASN A 383 0.34 23.27 6.08
N GLY A 384 -0.58 22.94 7.00
CA GLY A 384 -1.40 21.74 6.92
C GLY A 384 -0.61 20.47 7.20
N ASN A 385 -1.04 19.38 6.57
CA ASN A 385 -0.46 18.05 6.73
C ASN A 385 0.72 17.86 5.77
N VAL A 386 1.83 17.32 6.28
CA VAL A 386 3.00 16.92 5.49
C VAL A 386 3.29 15.44 5.70
N LEU A 387 3.93 14.81 4.72
CA LEU A 387 4.50 13.48 4.91
C LEU A 387 5.69 13.60 5.86
N SER A 388 5.78 12.71 6.83
CA SER A 388 6.76 12.81 7.89
C SER A 388 7.18 11.43 8.39
N LEU A 389 8.48 11.24 8.60
CA LEU A 389 9.04 10.05 9.22
C LEU A 389 9.19 10.30 10.72
N ASN A 390 8.57 9.44 11.50
CA ASN A 390 8.84 9.35 12.92
C ASN A 390 10.13 8.52 13.17
N GLN A 391 10.57 8.46 14.42
CA GLN A 391 11.82 7.76 14.78
C GLN A 391 11.74 6.26 14.49
N GLU A 392 10.57 5.65 14.69
CA GLU A 392 10.35 4.22 14.46
C GLU A 392 10.53 3.84 12.98
N ILE A 393 9.89 4.58 12.07
CA ILE A 393 9.97 4.38 10.62
C ILE A 393 11.39 4.69 10.12
N LEU A 394 12.01 5.76 10.62
CA LEU A 394 13.40 6.07 10.27
C LEU A 394 14.34 4.93 10.65
N THR A 395 14.18 4.40 11.87
CA THR A 395 14.98 3.27 12.37
C THR A 395 14.76 2.03 11.53
N MET A 396 13.51 1.73 11.17
CA MET A 396 13.17 0.62 10.28
C MET A 396 13.90 0.74 8.93
N PHE A 397 13.89 1.92 8.30
CA PHE A 397 14.62 2.14 7.05
C PHE A 397 16.13 1.93 7.22
N LEU A 398 16.73 2.50 8.26
CA LEU A 398 18.16 2.35 8.50
C LEU A 398 18.57 0.87 8.67
N ILE A 399 17.74 0.06 9.33
CA ILE A 399 17.95 -1.39 9.48
C ILE A 399 17.91 -2.09 8.13
N VAL A 400 16.85 -1.90 7.34
CA VAL A 400 16.66 -2.62 6.08
C VAL A 400 17.55 -2.10 4.94
N ILE A 401 18.09 -0.88 5.06
CA ILE A 401 18.98 -0.27 4.05
C ILE A 401 20.45 -0.58 4.31
N VAL A 402 20.96 -0.29 5.52
CA VAL A 402 22.41 -0.30 5.74
C VAL A 402 22.98 -1.72 5.72
N ARG A 403 22.22 -2.69 6.29
CA ARG A 403 22.40 -4.16 6.37
C ARG A 403 23.79 -4.66 6.80
N SER A 404 24.82 -4.26 6.06
CA SER A 404 26.24 -4.44 6.33
C SER A 404 26.77 -3.49 7.42
N SER A 405 28.02 -3.67 7.84
CA SER A 405 28.65 -2.86 8.91
C SER A 405 28.49 -1.34 8.77
N LYS A 406 28.58 -0.81 7.54
CA LYS A 406 28.38 0.60 7.23
C LYS A 406 28.06 0.83 5.76
N MET A 407 27.35 1.91 5.46
CA MET A 407 27.01 2.35 4.10
C MET A 407 27.38 3.83 3.92
N ARG A 408 27.75 4.27 2.71
CA ARG A 408 27.97 5.70 2.44
C ARG A 408 26.66 6.46 2.59
N LEU A 409 26.70 7.64 3.20
CA LEU A 409 25.48 8.46 3.41
C LEU A 409 24.73 8.75 2.10
N GLN A 410 25.45 9.00 1.01
CA GLN A 410 24.85 9.22 -0.31
C GLN A 410 24.12 7.99 -0.86
N ASP A 411 24.61 6.79 -0.56
CA ASP A 411 23.94 5.56 -0.98
C ASP A 411 22.72 5.27 -0.10
N VAL A 412 22.74 5.66 1.19
CA VAL A 412 21.54 5.64 2.04
C VAL A 412 20.43 6.53 1.47
N TYR A 413 20.76 7.74 0.97
CA TYR A 413 19.76 8.58 0.31
C TYR A 413 19.19 7.92 -0.95
N LYS A 414 20.03 7.30 -1.80
CA LYS A 414 19.54 6.59 -2.99
C LYS A 414 18.62 5.43 -2.61
N GLU A 415 18.96 4.65 -1.59
CA GLU A 415 18.16 3.53 -1.11
C GLU A 415 16.82 3.96 -0.50
N LEU A 416 16.77 5.14 0.14
CA LEU A 416 15.53 5.80 0.55
C LEU A 416 14.69 6.20 -0.66
N GLU A 417 15.31 6.81 -1.68
CA GLU A 417 14.64 7.27 -2.91
C GLU A 417 14.09 6.09 -3.74
N VAL A 418 14.80 4.96 -3.82
CA VAL A 418 14.32 3.70 -4.43
C VAL A 418 13.06 3.19 -3.73
N ARG A 419 12.94 3.43 -2.43
CA ARG A 419 11.76 3.11 -1.61
C ARG A 419 10.73 4.24 -1.60
N GLY A 420 10.90 5.31 -2.39
CA GLY A 420 9.93 6.42 -2.50
C GLY A 420 10.03 7.50 -1.43
N VAL A 421 11.08 7.48 -0.60
CA VAL A 421 11.31 8.47 0.45
C VAL A 421 12.29 9.53 -0.04
N PHE A 422 11.78 10.69 -0.47
CA PHE A 422 12.63 11.82 -0.86
C PHE A 422 12.77 12.79 0.32
N LEU A 423 14.00 13.17 0.65
CA LEU A 423 14.28 14.21 1.62
C LEU A 423 14.73 15.47 0.89
N ASP A 424 14.07 16.60 1.17
CA ASP A 424 14.53 17.89 0.68
C ASP A 424 15.83 18.31 1.38
N ARG A 425 16.48 19.37 0.90
CA ARG A 425 17.76 19.83 1.46
C ARG A 425 17.72 20.03 2.98
N TYR A 426 16.62 20.55 3.52
CA TYR A 426 16.50 20.83 4.95
C TYR A 426 16.29 19.54 5.75
N SER A 427 15.50 18.60 5.23
CA SER A 427 15.32 17.28 5.84
C SER A 427 16.58 16.44 5.77
N ARG A 428 17.42 16.59 4.73
CA ARG A 428 18.74 15.93 4.68
C ARG A 428 19.67 16.42 5.78
N ILE A 429 19.71 17.74 6.04
CA ILE A 429 20.48 18.32 7.15
C ILE A 429 19.99 17.79 8.50
N GLU A 430 18.67 17.76 8.73
CA GLU A 430 18.14 17.21 9.99
C GLU A 430 18.38 15.70 10.10
N PHE A 431 18.34 14.96 9.00
CA PHE A 431 18.68 13.54 8.95
C PHE A 431 20.13 13.29 9.38
N GLU A 432 21.08 14.07 8.86
CA GLU A 432 22.48 14.00 9.28
C GLU A 432 22.65 14.28 10.77
N HIS A 433 22.05 15.36 11.29
CA HIS A 433 22.06 15.65 12.73
C HIS A 433 21.44 14.53 13.57
N THR A 434 20.40 13.87 13.06
CA THR A 434 19.77 12.74 13.74
C THR A 434 20.73 11.56 13.82
N LEU A 435 21.40 11.22 12.71
CA LEU A 435 22.40 10.15 12.69
C LEU A 435 23.59 10.44 13.61
N GLU A 436 24.01 11.69 13.72
CA GLU A 436 25.04 12.12 14.69
C GLU A 436 24.57 11.90 16.13
N LYS A 437 23.35 12.33 16.47
CA LYS A 437 22.76 12.13 17.80
C LYS A 437 22.61 10.64 18.16
N MET A 438 22.32 9.80 17.17
CA MET A 438 22.24 8.35 17.33
C MET A 438 23.62 7.66 17.33
N ASN A 439 24.72 8.41 17.20
CA ASN A 439 26.09 7.88 17.05
C ASN A 439 26.27 6.90 15.87
N LEU A 440 25.43 7.06 14.84
CA LEU A 440 25.46 6.25 13.62
C LEU A 440 26.30 6.89 12.51
N LEU A 441 26.55 8.20 12.56
CA LEU A 441 27.35 8.88 11.54
C LEU A 441 28.86 8.81 11.84
N ILE A 442 29.65 8.33 10.87
CA ILE A 442 31.11 8.35 10.88
C ILE A 442 31.59 9.38 9.85
N LYS A 443 32.40 10.34 10.30
CA LYS A 443 33.10 11.30 9.44
C LYS A 443 34.55 10.84 9.27
N MET A 444 34.92 10.44 8.06
CA MET A 444 36.27 9.94 7.74
C MET A 444 37.19 11.01 7.12
N SER A 445 36.66 12.20 6.84
CA SER A 445 37.42 13.33 6.30
C SER A 445 37.06 14.60 7.06
N ASP A 446 38.06 15.42 7.35
CA ASP A 446 37.88 16.78 7.89
C ASP A 446 37.12 17.70 6.93
N SER A 447 37.08 17.36 5.63
CA SER A 447 36.30 18.07 4.60
C SER A 447 34.80 17.73 4.60
N GLY A 448 34.37 16.71 5.35
CA GLY A 448 32.98 16.24 5.39
C GLY A 448 32.54 15.40 4.18
N GLU A 449 33.36 15.21 3.16
CA GLU A 449 32.98 14.53 1.91
C GLU A 449 32.84 13.00 2.05
N ALA A 450 33.47 12.40 3.06
CA ALA A 450 33.44 10.97 3.32
C ALA A 450 32.65 10.65 4.60
N GLN A 451 31.32 10.63 4.49
CA GLN A 451 30.41 10.25 5.55
C GLN A 451 29.84 8.84 5.36
N TYR A 452 29.83 8.05 6.44
CA TYR A 452 29.26 6.70 6.47
C TYR A 452 28.25 6.56 7.60
N VAL A 453 27.22 5.78 7.38
CA VAL A 453 26.20 5.40 8.36
C VAL A 453 26.48 3.98 8.84
N LYS A 454 26.61 3.79 10.15
CA LYS A 454 26.77 2.48 10.78
C LYS A 454 25.47 1.68 10.74
N SER A 455 25.61 0.36 10.70
CA SER A 455 24.47 -0.53 10.96
C SER A 455 23.91 -0.32 12.37
N ILE A 456 22.61 -0.56 12.51
CA ILE A 456 21.93 -0.68 13.81
C ILE A 456 21.97 -2.13 14.33
N LEU A 457 22.19 -3.10 13.43
CA LEU A 457 22.30 -4.52 13.74
C LEU A 457 23.55 -4.86 14.55
#